data_AF-A0A2G5KGJ5-F1
#
_entry.id   AF-A0A2G5KGJ5-F1
#
_cell.length_a   1.000
_cell.length_b   1.000
_cell.length_c   1.000
_cell.angle_alpha   90.00
_cell.angle_beta   90.00
_cell.angle_gamma   90.00
#
_symmetry.space_group_name_H-M   'P 1'
#
loop_
_entity.id
_entity.type
_entity.pdbx_description
1 polymer ?
#
loop_
_entity_poly.entity_id
_entity_poly.type
_entity_poly.pdbx_seq_one_letter_code
_entity_poly.pdbx_strand_id
1 'polypeptide(L)'
;MKLDTIKYIFLSCCAVAVLASCNNDDDQVAMNEPTCTDGIMNGDETGVDCGGTTCEPCEVAMMEPDFSGTFVQVDFMGRPGINTVLSADGTIKDAHNLAIPSEMGAIFQADFEARLEAYHDVYAGLLGADPADVNYENNILGLDAATLTGYLAADVLEVAPNLPTTYFNPGTDADMDGRILVPDGDEVALTGRTPQDDVIDVSLILLFGGMEGDRFSGQDTDMDGVQDLPRLTSDGVGLTADITTTFPYLGAPE
;
A
#
# COMPACT_ATOMS: atom_id res chain seq x y z
N MET A 1 11.81 27.58 61.13
CA MET A 1 12.43 26.29 60.73
C MET A 1 13.82 26.61 60.19
N LYS A 2 14.89 25.92 60.64
CA LYS A 2 16.28 26.25 60.21
C LYS A 2 16.46 25.89 58.73
N LEU A 3 17.18 26.71 57.97
CA LEU A 3 17.36 26.56 56.52
C LEU A 3 17.92 25.17 56.14
N ASP A 4 18.75 24.60 57.00
CA ASP A 4 19.35 23.28 56.80
C ASP A 4 18.30 22.17 56.86
N THR A 5 17.29 22.30 57.73
CA THR A 5 16.19 21.34 57.83
C THR A 5 15.33 21.31 56.57
N ILE A 6 15.17 22.44 55.88
CA ILE A 6 14.45 22.53 54.59
C ILE A 6 15.26 21.86 53.47
N LYS A 7 16.59 22.03 53.45
CA LYS A 7 17.48 21.36 52.48
C LYS A 7 17.42 19.84 52.59
N TYR A 8 17.47 19.30 53.81
CA TYR A 8 17.43 17.85 54.00
C TYR A 8 16.05 17.26 53.68
N ILE A 9 14.96 17.98 53.92
CA ILE A 9 13.61 17.57 53.52
C ILE A 9 13.47 17.60 51.99
N PHE A 10 13.97 18.63 51.32
CA PHE A 10 13.90 18.73 49.85
C PHE A 10 14.76 17.65 49.17
N LEU A 11 15.96 17.38 49.69
CA LEU A 11 16.84 16.32 49.19
C LEU A 11 16.24 14.91 49.41
N SER A 12 15.58 14.70 50.56
CA SER A 12 14.87 13.45 50.84
C SER A 12 13.63 13.28 49.95
N CYS A 13 12.87 14.34 49.66
CA CYS A 13 11.74 14.29 48.74
C CYS A 13 12.19 14.07 47.28
N CYS A 14 13.28 14.70 46.83
CA CYS A 14 13.85 14.43 45.51
C CYS A 14 14.41 13.00 45.40
N ALA A 15 15.03 12.45 46.44
CA ALA A 15 15.51 11.07 46.44
C ALA A 15 14.36 10.04 46.37
N VAL A 16 13.23 10.31 47.03
CA VAL A 16 12.03 9.45 46.94
C VAL A 16 11.34 9.61 45.58
N ALA A 17 11.34 10.80 44.99
CA ALA A 17 10.80 11.02 43.64
C ALA A 17 11.61 10.34 42.53
N VAL A 18 12.93 10.20 42.69
CA VAL A 18 13.81 9.47 41.74
C VAL A 18 13.61 7.96 41.84
N LEU A 19 13.27 7.41 43.02
CA LEU A 19 12.96 5.99 43.19
C LEU A 19 11.55 5.59 42.75
N ALA A 20 10.65 6.56 42.57
CA ALA A 20 9.26 6.34 42.14
C ALA A 20 9.00 6.65 40.66
N SER A 21 10.02 7.02 39.88
CA SER A 21 9.87 7.47 38.49
C SER A 21 10.46 6.51 37.45
N CYS A 22 10.39 5.21 37.69
CA CYS A 22 10.50 4.20 36.65
C CYS A 22 9.41 3.15 36.86
N ASN A 23 8.17 3.51 36.54
CA ASN A 23 7.23 2.50 36.05
C ASN A 23 7.32 2.59 34.52
N ASN A 24 8.32 1.93 33.96
CA ASN A 24 8.36 1.66 32.52
C ASN A 24 7.23 0.65 32.27
N ASP A 25 6.07 1.13 31.79
CA ASP A 25 4.98 0.26 31.34
C ASP A 25 5.30 -0.46 30.01
N ASP A 26 6.46 -0.18 29.41
CA ASP A 26 6.84 -0.65 28.06
C ASP A 26 8.03 -1.64 28.04
N ASP A 27 8.56 -2.08 29.19
CA ASP A 27 9.68 -3.06 29.26
C ASP A 27 9.21 -4.52 29.37
N GLN A 28 7.92 -4.77 29.11
CA GLN A 28 7.39 -6.12 28.89
C GLN A 28 7.23 -6.36 27.39
N VAL A 29 8.32 -6.24 26.62
CA VAL A 29 8.56 -7.30 25.64
C VAL A 29 8.98 -8.51 26.46
N ALA A 30 7.98 -9.13 27.11
CA ALA A 30 8.13 -10.49 27.53
C ALA A 30 8.38 -11.26 26.23
N MET A 31 9.65 -11.46 25.91
CA MET A 31 10.10 -12.63 25.17
C MET A 31 9.69 -13.82 26.05
N ASN A 32 8.39 -14.10 26.10
CA ASN A 32 7.83 -15.19 26.84
C ASN A 32 8.49 -16.43 26.23
N GLU A 33 9.14 -17.25 27.07
CA GLU A 33 9.69 -18.50 26.56
C GLU A 33 8.57 -19.24 25.83
N PRO A 34 8.82 -19.79 24.63
CA PRO A 34 7.78 -20.41 23.84
C PRO A 34 7.15 -21.54 24.67
N THR A 35 5.85 -21.41 24.98
CA THR A 35 5.11 -22.43 25.72
C THR A 35 3.91 -22.89 24.93
N CYS A 36 3.61 -24.18 25.01
CA CYS A 36 2.47 -24.79 24.32
C CYS A 36 1.10 -24.46 24.94
N THR A 37 0.97 -23.35 25.67
CA THR A 37 -0.24 -22.95 26.41
C THR A 37 -0.38 -21.43 26.62
N ASP A 38 0.42 -20.60 25.93
CA ASP A 38 0.39 -19.14 26.12
C ASP A 38 -0.58 -18.41 25.18
N GLY A 39 -1.23 -19.14 24.27
CA GLY A 39 -2.21 -18.61 23.34
C GLY A 39 -1.60 -17.93 22.12
N ILE A 40 -0.29 -18.08 21.90
CA ILE A 40 0.46 -17.42 20.83
C ILE A 40 1.20 -18.49 20.04
N MET A 41 1.07 -18.49 18.70
CA MET A 41 1.85 -19.38 17.85
C MET A 41 3.32 -18.94 17.79
N ASN A 42 4.20 -19.63 18.52
CA ASN A 42 5.62 -19.28 18.63
C ASN A 42 6.54 -20.52 18.69
N GLY A 43 7.86 -20.32 18.68
CA GLY A 43 8.83 -21.42 18.72
C GLY A 43 8.72 -22.36 17.51
N ASP A 44 8.59 -23.66 17.78
CA ASP A 44 8.53 -24.73 16.76
C ASP A 44 7.09 -25.14 16.41
N GLU A 45 6.08 -24.43 16.92
CA GLU A 45 4.67 -24.77 16.78
C GLU A 45 4.18 -24.70 15.32
N THR A 46 3.20 -25.55 14.97
CA THR A 46 2.54 -25.54 13.65
C THR A 46 1.11 -25.02 13.70
N GLY A 47 0.60 -24.70 14.89
CA GLY A 47 -0.65 -24.00 15.16
C GLY A 47 -0.55 -23.33 16.54
N VAL A 48 -1.56 -22.53 16.94
CA VAL A 48 -1.55 -21.87 18.26
C VAL A 48 -1.49 -22.91 19.37
N ASP A 49 -0.44 -22.88 20.20
CA ASP A 49 -0.23 -23.80 21.33
C ASP A 49 -0.13 -25.29 20.94
N CYS A 50 0.18 -25.62 19.68
CA CYS A 50 0.22 -27.00 19.21
C CYS A 50 1.20 -27.26 18.06
N GLY A 51 1.60 -28.52 17.92
CA GLY A 51 2.49 -28.99 16.85
C GLY A 51 3.98 -28.74 17.13
N GLY A 52 4.81 -28.99 16.12
CA GLY A 52 6.26 -28.93 16.30
C GLY A 52 6.85 -30.17 16.98
N THR A 53 8.06 -30.02 17.54
CA THR A 53 8.78 -31.13 18.18
C THR A 53 8.48 -31.29 19.67
N THR A 54 8.01 -30.22 20.32
CA THR A 54 7.85 -30.11 21.77
C THR A 54 6.41 -30.06 22.26
N CYS A 55 5.45 -29.61 21.44
CA CYS A 55 4.04 -29.52 21.80
C CYS A 55 3.24 -30.72 21.29
N GLU A 56 2.06 -30.94 21.89
CA GLU A 56 1.14 -31.97 21.41
C GLU A 56 0.78 -31.71 19.94
N PRO A 57 0.64 -32.74 19.09
CA PRO A 57 0.25 -32.56 17.70
C PRO A 57 -1.04 -31.75 17.63
N CYS A 58 -1.09 -30.76 16.74
CA CYS A 58 -2.33 -30.05 16.47
C CYS A 58 -3.40 -31.07 16.09
N GLU A 59 -4.53 -31.06 16.80
CA GLU A 59 -5.69 -31.81 16.35
C GLU A 59 -6.01 -31.32 14.94
N VAL A 60 -5.84 -32.20 13.96
CA VAL A 60 -6.38 -32.03 12.62
C VAL A 60 -7.87 -32.29 12.73
N ALA A 61 -8.56 -31.45 13.51
CA ALA A 61 -9.98 -31.33 13.36
C ALA A 61 -10.16 -30.89 11.92
N MET A 62 -10.68 -31.79 11.09
CA MET A 62 -11.32 -31.45 9.83
C MET A 62 -12.62 -30.70 10.15
N MET A 63 -12.53 -29.65 10.99
CA MET A 63 -13.43 -28.53 10.96
C MET A 63 -13.15 -27.90 9.61
N GLU A 64 -13.89 -28.39 8.61
CA GLU A 64 -14.30 -27.53 7.51
C GLU A 64 -14.61 -26.17 8.13
N PRO A 65 -13.97 -25.08 7.64
CA PRO A 65 -14.23 -23.76 8.18
C PRO A 65 -15.74 -23.54 8.24
N ASP A 66 -16.25 -23.40 9.46
CA ASP A 66 -17.69 -23.25 9.70
C ASP A 66 -18.10 -21.83 9.32
N PHE A 67 -18.51 -21.67 8.06
CA PHE A 67 -19.08 -20.42 7.56
C PHE A 67 -20.56 -20.26 7.92
N SER A 68 -21.10 -20.99 8.91
CA SER A 68 -22.44 -20.74 9.45
C SER A 68 -22.42 -19.53 10.39
N GLY A 69 -22.27 -18.34 9.82
CA GLY A 69 -22.32 -17.07 10.52
C GLY A 69 -23.10 -16.02 9.74
N THR A 70 -23.70 -15.07 10.44
CA THR A 70 -24.13 -13.82 9.81
C THR A 70 -22.89 -12.94 9.68
N PHE A 71 -22.18 -13.06 8.56
CA PHE A 71 -21.10 -12.14 8.24
C PHE A 71 -21.71 -10.79 7.88
N VAL A 72 -21.40 -9.78 8.69
CA VAL A 72 -21.65 -8.38 8.31
C VAL A 72 -20.38 -7.90 7.66
N GLN A 73 -20.50 -7.34 6.47
CA GLN A 73 -19.40 -6.70 5.79
C GLN A 73 -18.93 -5.52 6.66
N VAL A 74 -17.75 -5.66 7.26
CA VAL A 74 -17.10 -4.54 7.93
C VAL A 74 -16.47 -3.70 6.82
N ASP A 75 -16.89 -2.44 6.77
CA ASP A 75 -16.37 -1.35 5.94
C ASP A 75 -14.95 -1.61 5.42
N PHE A 76 -14.76 -1.56 4.10
CA PHE A 76 -13.44 -1.60 3.48
C PHE A 76 -12.79 -0.21 3.60
N MET A 77 -12.54 0.25 4.84
CA MET A 77 -11.81 1.49 5.15
C MET A 77 -10.33 1.47 4.70
N GLY A 78 -9.90 0.49 3.91
CA GLY A 78 -8.51 0.24 3.56
C GLY A 78 -8.02 0.80 2.23
N ARG A 79 -8.85 1.53 1.46
CA ARG A 79 -8.52 1.92 0.08
C ARG A 79 -8.49 3.45 -0.15
N PRO A 80 -7.67 4.21 0.62
CA PRO A 80 -7.66 5.66 0.54
C PRO A 80 -7.13 6.20 -0.80
N GLY A 81 -6.25 5.49 -1.51
CA GLY A 81 -5.64 5.97 -2.75
C GLY A 81 -6.63 6.10 -3.92
N ILE A 82 -7.13 4.96 -4.44
CA ILE A 82 -8.06 4.92 -5.57
C ILE A 82 -9.32 5.73 -5.30
N ASN A 83 -9.94 5.56 -4.13
CA ASN A 83 -11.15 6.29 -3.78
C ASN A 83 -10.89 7.81 -3.64
N THR A 84 -9.69 8.23 -3.25
CA THR A 84 -9.34 9.66 -3.20
C THR A 84 -9.19 10.27 -4.58
N VAL A 85 -8.56 9.53 -5.50
CA VAL A 85 -8.23 9.99 -6.85
C VAL A 85 -9.44 9.88 -7.80
N LEU A 86 -10.15 8.75 -7.82
CA LEU A 86 -11.13 8.49 -8.88
C LEU A 86 -12.58 8.83 -8.50
N SER A 87 -12.92 8.91 -7.21
CA SER A 87 -14.26 9.32 -6.80
C SER A 87 -14.45 10.84 -6.87
N ALA A 88 -15.53 11.27 -7.53
CA ALA A 88 -15.75 12.68 -7.84
C ALA A 88 -16.00 13.56 -6.59
N ASP A 89 -16.74 13.04 -5.61
CA ASP A 89 -17.16 13.77 -4.42
C ASP A 89 -17.23 12.89 -3.16
N GLY A 90 -17.50 13.51 -2.01
CA GLY A 90 -17.58 12.81 -0.73
C GLY A 90 -18.69 11.75 -0.65
N THR A 91 -19.81 11.95 -1.36
CA THR A 91 -20.91 10.98 -1.37
C THR A 91 -20.52 9.71 -2.11
N ILE A 92 -19.86 9.86 -3.26
CA ILE A 92 -19.32 8.71 -4.02
C ILE A 92 -18.24 8.01 -3.20
N LYS A 93 -17.38 8.78 -2.50
CA LYS A 93 -16.36 8.21 -1.62
C LYS A 93 -16.96 7.35 -0.52
N ASP A 94 -17.99 7.84 0.16
CA ASP A 94 -18.70 7.10 1.20
C ASP A 94 -19.42 5.89 0.63
N ALA A 95 -20.04 6.02 -0.55
CA ALA A 95 -20.70 4.92 -1.23
C ALA A 95 -19.71 3.82 -1.64
N HIS A 96 -18.52 4.19 -2.11
CA HIS A 96 -17.46 3.25 -2.48
C HIS A 96 -16.93 2.46 -1.27
N ASN A 97 -16.83 3.11 -0.10
CA ASN A 97 -16.44 2.45 1.15
C ASN A 97 -17.48 1.45 1.67
N LEU A 98 -18.73 1.50 1.18
CA LEU A 98 -19.83 0.64 1.62
C LEU A 98 -20.37 -0.31 0.54
N ALA A 99 -19.86 -0.23 -0.68
CA ALA A 99 -20.35 -1.00 -1.82
C ALA A 99 -19.89 -2.46 -1.80
N ILE A 100 -20.81 -3.38 -2.10
CA ILE A 100 -20.49 -4.81 -2.16
C ILE A 100 -19.40 -5.04 -3.24
N PRO A 101 -18.27 -5.72 -2.96
CA PRO A 101 -17.18 -5.93 -3.90
C PRO A 101 -17.60 -6.49 -5.26
N SER A 102 -18.57 -7.41 -5.28
CA SER A 102 -19.12 -7.96 -6.52
C SER A 102 -19.90 -6.97 -7.37
N GLU A 103 -20.31 -5.84 -6.81
CA GLU A 103 -21.08 -4.79 -7.48
C GLU A 103 -20.22 -3.56 -7.82
N MET A 104 -19.03 -3.41 -7.21
CA MET A 104 -18.20 -2.21 -7.35
C MET A 104 -17.84 -1.88 -8.80
N GLY A 105 -17.44 -2.88 -9.59
CA GLY A 105 -17.14 -2.66 -11.01
C GLY A 105 -18.33 -2.11 -11.79
N ALA A 106 -19.55 -2.60 -11.52
CA ALA A 106 -20.76 -2.12 -12.19
C ALA A 106 -21.20 -0.73 -11.71
N ILE A 107 -20.90 -0.38 -10.46
CA ILE A 107 -21.32 0.89 -9.84
C ILE A 107 -20.35 2.03 -10.19
N PHE A 108 -19.03 1.79 -10.16
CA PHE A 108 -18.03 2.86 -10.16
C PHE A 108 -17.19 2.96 -11.44
N GLN A 109 -17.10 1.93 -12.27
CA GLN A 109 -16.19 1.93 -13.42
C GLN A 109 -16.41 3.14 -14.34
N ALA A 110 -17.67 3.41 -14.72
CA ALA A 110 -17.99 4.52 -15.61
C ALA A 110 -17.66 5.90 -15.00
N ASP A 111 -17.88 6.07 -13.69
CA ASP A 111 -17.54 7.30 -12.99
C ASP A 111 -16.03 7.48 -12.86
N PHE A 112 -15.28 6.40 -12.65
CA PHE A 112 -13.82 6.40 -12.60
C PHE A 112 -13.21 6.72 -13.97
N GLU A 113 -13.77 6.17 -15.05
CA GLU A 113 -13.39 6.51 -16.43
C GLU A 113 -13.66 7.99 -16.72
N ALA A 114 -14.87 8.48 -16.41
CA ALA A 114 -15.20 9.90 -16.59
C ALA A 114 -14.27 10.82 -15.78
N ARG A 115 -13.87 10.40 -14.58
CA ARG A 115 -12.92 11.15 -13.75
C ARG A 115 -11.52 11.14 -14.34
N LEU A 116 -11.06 10.00 -14.84
CA LEU A 116 -9.77 9.87 -15.51
C LEU A 116 -9.71 10.82 -16.72
N GLU A 117 -10.69 10.76 -17.62
CA GLU A 117 -10.77 11.67 -18.78
C GLU A 117 -10.81 13.15 -18.33
N ALA A 118 -11.55 13.47 -17.27
CA ALA A 118 -11.56 14.83 -16.73
C ALA A 118 -10.19 15.31 -16.24
N TYR A 119 -9.30 14.42 -15.76
CA TYR A 119 -7.92 14.79 -15.44
C TYR A 119 -7.09 15.12 -16.68
N HIS A 120 -7.25 14.34 -17.75
CA HIS A 120 -6.60 14.62 -19.03
C HIS A 120 -7.10 15.94 -19.65
N ASP A 121 -8.40 16.22 -19.58
CA ASP A 121 -9.00 17.49 -20.03
C ASP A 121 -8.42 18.70 -19.28
N VAL A 122 -8.30 18.60 -17.95
CA VAL A 122 -7.71 19.66 -17.12
C VAL A 122 -6.26 19.89 -17.51
N TYR A 123 -5.50 18.81 -17.72
CA TYR A 123 -4.11 18.88 -18.14
C TYR A 123 -3.98 19.53 -19.53
N ALA A 124 -4.81 19.15 -20.50
CA ALA A 124 -4.87 19.77 -21.81
C ALA A 124 -5.15 21.27 -21.72
N GLY A 125 -6.10 21.67 -20.85
CA GLY A 125 -6.41 23.07 -20.58
C GLY A 125 -5.23 23.86 -20.00
N LEU A 126 -4.41 23.24 -19.14
CA LEU A 126 -3.20 23.86 -18.60
C LEU A 126 -2.10 24.04 -19.67
N LEU A 127 -1.99 23.09 -20.60
CA LEU A 127 -1.05 23.16 -21.72
C LEU A 127 -1.52 24.04 -22.88
N GLY A 128 -2.81 24.42 -22.90
CA GLY A 128 -3.43 25.06 -24.06
C GLY A 128 -3.53 24.13 -25.28
N ALA A 129 -3.53 22.81 -25.04
CA ALA A 129 -3.68 21.77 -26.06
C ALA A 129 -5.16 21.45 -26.33
N ASP A 130 -5.45 20.77 -27.44
CA ASP A 130 -6.76 20.17 -27.66
C ASP A 130 -6.93 18.98 -26.70
N PRO A 131 -8.03 18.89 -25.92
CA PRO A 131 -8.28 17.74 -25.06
C PRO A 131 -8.16 16.39 -25.78
N ALA A 132 -8.58 16.32 -27.05
CA ALA A 132 -8.50 15.09 -27.83
C ALA A 132 -7.05 14.59 -28.05
N ASP A 133 -6.06 15.48 -28.03
CA ASP A 133 -4.64 15.14 -28.20
C ASP A 133 -4.02 14.60 -26.89
N VAL A 134 -4.70 14.83 -25.77
CA VAL A 134 -4.22 14.52 -24.42
C VAL A 134 -5.00 13.37 -23.80
N ASN A 135 -6.10 12.92 -24.41
CA ASN A 135 -6.90 11.76 -23.97
C ASN A 135 -6.06 10.56 -23.55
N TYR A 136 -6.64 9.75 -22.67
CA TYR A 136 -6.04 8.52 -22.21
C TYR A 136 -5.65 7.62 -23.39
N GLU A 137 -4.47 7.02 -23.29
CA GLU A 137 -3.99 5.98 -24.20
C GLU A 137 -3.69 4.73 -23.40
N ASN A 138 -3.64 3.58 -24.07
CA ASN A 138 -3.31 2.33 -23.41
C ASN A 138 -2.03 2.48 -22.59
N ASN A 139 -2.08 2.03 -21.34
CA ASN A 139 -0.95 2.19 -20.43
C ASN A 139 0.15 1.15 -20.70
N ILE A 140 1.17 1.14 -19.86
CA ILE A 140 2.26 0.16 -19.86
C ILE A 140 1.79 -1.30 -19.72
N LEU A 141 0.53 -1.58 -19.36
CA LEU A 141 -0.03 -2.94 -19.34
C LEU A 141 -0.89 -3.22 -20.58
N GLY A 142 -0.91 -2.31 -21.54
CA GLY A 142 -1.77 -2.37 -22.73
C GLY A 142 -3.25 -2.17 -22.44
N LEU A 143 -3.62 -1.71 -21.24
CA LEU A 143 -5.01 -1.57 -20.82
C LEU A 143 -5.62 -0.25 -21.30
N ASP A 144 -6.76 -0.33 -21.98
CA ASP A 144 -7.59 0.85 -22.26
C ASP A 144 -8.24 1.41 -20.99
N ALA A 145 -8.79 2.63 -21.08
CA ALA A 145 -9.34 3.35 -19.93
C ALA A 145 -10.44 2.53 -19.23
N ALA A 146 -11.34 1.93 -20.02
CA ALA A 146 -12.45 1.14 -19.51
C ALA A 146 -11.97 -0.11 -18.75
N THR A 147 -10.97 -0.81 -19.29
CA THR A 147 -10.41 -2.01 -18.67
C THR A 147 -9.63 -1.67 -17.40
N LEU A 148 -8.76 -0.65 -17.44
CA LEU A 148 -8.03 -0.18 -16.27
C LEU A 148 -8.98 0.24 -15.15
N THR A 149 -9.94 1.11 -15.45
CA THR A 149 -10.89 1.60 -14.44
C THR A 149 -11.82 0.50 -13.97
N GLY A 150 -12.06 -0.55 -14.77
CA GLY A 150 -12.73 -1.77 -14.33
C GLY A 150 -11.96 -2.50 -13.24
N TYR A 151 -10.65 -2.70 -13.41
CA TYR A 151 -9.79 -3.29 -12.38
C TYR A 151 -9.70 -2.42 -11.13
N LEU A 152 -9.54 -1.10 -11.29
CA LEU A 152 -9.46 -0.16 -10.16
C LEU A 152 -10.78 -0.04 -9.41
N ALA A 153 -11.92 -0.08 -10.11
CA ALA A 153 -13.24 -0.04 -9.51
C ALA A 153 -13.55 -1.33 -8.75
N ALA A 154 -13.24 -2.50 -9.31
CA ALA A 154 -13.41 -3.78 -8.64
C ALA A 154 -12.33 -4.04 -7.57
N ASP A 155 -11.25 -3.24 -7.59
CA ASP A 155 -10.06 -3.37 -6.78
C ASP A 155 -9.55 -4.81 -6.70
N VAL A 156 -9.51 -5.42 -7.88
CA VAL A 156 -9.03 -6.77 -8.08
C VAL A 156 -7.52 -6.68 -8.29
N LEU A 157 -6.77 -7.10 -7.28
CA LEU A 157 -5.41 -7.55 -7.49
C LEU A 157 -5.50 -8.98 -8.01
N GLU A 158 -4.85 -9.24 -9.15
CA GLU A 158 -4.82 -10.55 -9.78
C GLU A 158 -4.20 -11.56 -8.83
N VAL A 159 -4.86 -12.71 -8.66
CA VAL A 159 -4.25 -13.82 -7.93
C VAL A 159 -3.30 -14.51 -8.88
N ALA A 160 -2.00 -14.39 -8.62
CA ALA A 160 -0.96 -15.08 -9.37
C ALA A 160 -0.21 -16.09 -8.47
N PRO A 161 -0.70 -17.34 -8.34
CA PRO A 161 -0.18 -18.30 -7.34
C PRO A 161 1.29 -18.67 -7.51
N ASN A 162 1.81 -18.52 -8.74
CA ASN A 162 3.17 -18.93 -9.11
C ASN A 162 4.05 -17.75 -9.52
N LEU A 163 3.56 -16.52 -9.38
CA LEU A 163 4.32 -15.30 -9.69
C LEU A 163 4.58 -14.52 -8.41
N PRO A 164 5.61 -13.65 -8.40
CA PRO A 164 5.82 -12.73 -7.30
C PRO A 164 4.59 -11.89 -7.00
N THR A 165 4.31 -11.67 -5.72
CA THR A 165 3.32 -10.70 -5.25
C THR A 165 3.93 -9.31 -5.38
N THR A 166 3.50 -8.53 -6.36
CA THR A 166 4.03 -7.18 -6.62
C THR A 166 2.95 -6.29 -7.25
N TYR A 167 3.04 -5.00 -7.01
CA TYR A 167 2.17 -4.01 -7.61
C TYR A 167 2.55 -3.79 -9.07
N PHE A 168 3.85 -3.71 -9.36
CA PHE A 168 4.40 -3.76 -10.70
C PHE A 168 5.88 -4.13 -10.66
N ASN A 169 6.24 -5.15 -11.43
CA ASN A 169 7.60 -5.51 -11.74
C ASN A 169 7.77 -5.42 -13.25
N PRO A 170 8.62 -4.50 -13.74
CA PRO A 170 8.87 -4.33 -15.17
C PRO A 170 9.58 -5.51 -15.84
N GLY A 171 10.07 -6.50 -15.07
CA GLY A 171 10.76 -7.65 -15.65
C GLY A 171 12.17 -7.30 -16.12
N THR A 172 12.57 -7.86 -17.25
CA THR A 172 13.91 -7.63 -17.83
C THR A 172 13.81 -6.91 -19.16
N ASP A 173 14.73 -5.97 -19.39
CA ASP A 173 14.95 -5.36 -20.70
C ASP A 173 15.53 -6.41 -21.66
N ALA A 174 14.65 -7.18 -22.27
CA ALA A 174 14.95 -8.35 -23.07
C ALA A 174 15.41 -7.97 -24.48
N ASP A 175 14.93 -6.83 -24.98
CA ASP A 175 15.30 -6.31 -26.30
C ASP A 175 16.49 -5.32 -26.26
N MET A 176 16.93 -4.94 -25.06
CA MET A 176 18.07 -4.05 -24.77
C MET A 176 17.90 -2.64 -25.34
N ASP A 177 16.66 -2.15 -25.43
CA ASP A 177 16.38 -0.79 -25.88
C ASP A 177 16.53 0.26 -24.77
N GLY A 178 16.71 -0.17 -23.52
CA GLY A 178 16.87 0.67 -22.33
C GLY A 178 15.56 1.18 -21.73
N ARG A 179 14.39 0.74 -22.22
CA ARG A 179 13.05 1.16 -21.81
C ARG A 179 12.40 0.11 -20.93
N ILE A 180 12.91 -0.02 -19.71
CA ILE A 180 12.47 -1.03 -18.74
C ILE A 180 10.96 -1.03 -18.43
N LEU A 181 10.25 0.09 -18.60
CA LEU A 181 8.81 0.16 -18.34
C LEU A 181 7.94 -0.34 -19.51
N VAL A 182 8.52 -0.47 -20.70
CA VAL A 182 7.82 -0.99 -21.88
C VAL A 182 7.81 -2.52 -21.79
N PRO A 183 6.63 -3.16 -21.95
CA PRO A 183 6.56 -4.61 -21.85
C PRO A 183 7.35 -5.38 -22.90
N ASP A 184 8.24 -6.24 -22.42
CA ASP A 184 8.99 -7.27 -23.13
C ASP A 184 8.41 -8.68 -22.95
N GLY A 185 7.37 -8.83 -22.13
CA GLY A 185 6.57 -10.03 -21.97
C GLY A 185 6.93 -10.88 -20.75
N ASP A 186 7.74 -10.36 -19.83
CA ASP A 186 8.02 -10.96 -18.52
C ASP A 186 7.57 -10.09 -17.32
N GLU A 187 6.75 -9.07 -17.59
CA GLU A 187 6.21 -8.16 -16.59
C GLU A 187 5.22 -8.87 -15.68
N VAL A 188 5.21 -8.48 -14.42
CA VAL A 188 4.22 -8.94 -13.44
C VAL A 188 3.60 -7.72 -12.81
N ALA A 189 2.29 -7.55 -12.96
CA ALA A 189 1.58 -6.37 -12.48
C ALA A 189 0.32 -6.75 -11.71
N LEU A 190 -0.03 -5.90 -10.74
CA LEU A 190 -1.28 -5.96 -9.99
C LEU A 190 -1.52 -7.31 -9.29
N THR A 191 -0.47 -8.07 -8.96
CA THR A 191 -0.60 -9.38 -8.28
C THR A 191 -0.62 -9.27 -6.75
N GLY A 192 -0.53 -8.04 -6.23
CA GLY A 192 -0.44 -7.72 -4.82
C GLY A 192 0.39 -6.47 -4.62
N ARG A 193 1.13 -6.41 -3.50
CA ARG A 193 2.22 -5.45 -3.31
C ARG A 193 3.25 -6.00 -2.33
N THR A 194 4.51 -5.70 -2.59
CA THR A 194 5.57 -5.78 -1.58
C THR A 194 5.64 -4.46 -0.81
N PRO A 195 6.21 -4.43 0.40
CA PRO A 195 6.48 -3.18 1.11
C PRO A 195 7.42 -2.23 0.36
N GLN A 196 8.24 -2.75 -0.57
CA GLN A 196 9.18 -1.97 -1.37
C GLN A 196 8.54 -1.38 -2.63
N ASP A 197 7.32 -1.79 -2.99
CA ASP A 197 6.67 -1.32 -4.20
C ASP A 197 6.23 0.14 -4.04
N ASP A 198 6.64 0.97 -4.99
CA ASP A 198 6.16 2.36 -5.09
C ASP A 198 4.79 2.38 -5.78
N VAL A 199 3.76 2.13 -4.97
CA VAL A 199 2.37 2.03 -5.45
C VAL A 199 1.91 3.34 -6.09
N ILE A 200 2.37 4.49 -5.62
CA ILE A 200 1.88 5.78 -6.10
C ILE A 200 2.47 6.10 -7.46
N ASP A 201 3.79 5.97 -7.63
CA ASP A 201 4.43 6.21 -8.93
C ASP A 201 3.89 5.26 -10.00
N VAL A 202 3.76 3.96 -9.68
CA VAL A 202 3.17 3.00 -10.62
C VAL A 202 1.72 3.34 -10.95
N SER A 203 0.90 3.73 -9.96
CA SER A 203 -0.49 4.14 -10.21
C SER A 203 -0.54 5.35 -11.15
N LEU A 204 0.33 6.34 -10.93
CA LEU A 204 0.45 7.53 -11.75
C LEU A 204 0.91 7.20 -13.17
N ILE A 205 1.86 6.28 -13.34
CA ILE A 205 2.28 5.77 -14.64
C ILE A 205 1.13 5.06 -15.36
N LEU A 206 0.34 4.25 -14.66
CA LEU A 206 -0.82 3.56 -15.25
C LEU A 206 -1.92 4.53 -15.72
N LEU A 207 -2.06 5.69 -15.06
CA LEU A 207 -3.07 6.70 -15.40
C LEU A 207 -2.58 7.68 -16.47
N PHE A 208 -1.30 8.09 -16.43
CA PHE A 208 -0.76 9.22 -17.22
C PHE A 208 0.47 8.89 -18.06
N GLY A 209 1.13 7.76 -17.82
CA GLY A 209 2.40 7.39 -18.46
C GLY A 209 2.26 6.89 -19.89
N GLY A 210 1.05 6.49 -20.31
CA GLY A 210 0.83 5.96 -21.65
C GLY A 210 1.54 4.62 -21.88
N MET A 211 1.76 4.25 -23.14
CA MET A 211 2.35 2.94 -23.46
C MET A 211 3.84 2.84 -23.10
N GLU A 212 4.55 3.97 -23.11
CA GLU A 212 5.98 4.04 -22.79
C GLU A 212 6.24 4.30 -21.30
N GLY A 213 5.20 4.63 -20.54
CA GLY A 213 5.28 4.92 -19.10
C GLY A 213 5.79 6.33 -18.77
N ASP A 214 6.20 7.11 -19.77
CA ASP A 214 6.81 8.43 -19.59
C ASP A 214 6.06 9.59 -20.28
N ARG A 215 4.86 9.36 -20.85
CA ARG A 215 4.13 10.36 -21.69
C ARG A 215 3.86 11.70 -21.01
N PHE A 216 3.74 11.78 -19.69
CA PHE A 216 3.62 13.04 -18.93
C PHE A 216 4.61 13.11 -17.77
N SER A 217 5.88 12.78 -18.04
CA SER A 217 6.93 12.68 -17.01
C SER A 217 7.81 13.93 -16.83
N GLY A 218 7.28 15.10 -17.21
CA GLY A 218 8.01 16.37 -17.12
C GLY A 218 9.06 16.52 -18.23
N GLN A 219 8.62 16.37 -19.48
CA GLN A 219 9.50 16.48 -20.63
C GLN A 219 10.10 17.88 -20.75
N ASP A 220 11.36 17.89 -21.14
CA ASP A 220 12.11 19.07 -21.59
C ASP A 220 11.86 19.22 -23.09
N THR A 221 11.06 20.20 -23.46
CA THR A 221 10.58 20.40 -24.83
C THR A 221 11.54 21.23 -25.67
N ASP A 222 12.39 22.05 -25.04
CA ASP A 222 13.37 22.90 -25.72
C ASP A 222 14.83 22.42 -25.60
N MET A 223 15.03 21.30 -24.92
CA MET A 223 16.31 20.62 -24.69
C MET A 223 17.33 21.48 -23.95
N ASP A 224 16.89 22.40 -23.09
CA ASP A 224 17.77 23.24 -22.29
C ASP A 224 18.28 22.57 -20.99
N GLY A 225 17.79 21.35 -20.70
CA GLY A 225 18.07 20.56 -19.51
C GLY A 225 17.12 20.83 -18.34
N VAL A 226 16.08 21.65 -18.53
CA VAL A 226 15.04 21.97 -17.56
C VAL A 226 13.71 21.38 -18.01
N GLN A 227 12.95 20.82 -17.08
CA GLN A 227 11.62 20.29 -17.37
C GLN A 227 10.63 21.43 -17.63
N ASP A 228 9.99 21.42 -18.80
CA ASP A 228 8.99 22.42 -19.18
C ASP A 228 7.58 22.01 -18.78
N LEU A 229 7.31 20.71 -18.83
CA LEU A 229 5.98 20.15 -18.58
C LEU A 229 5.83 19.70 -17.12
N PRO A 230 4.60 19.71 -16.57
CA PRO A 230 4.33 19.10 -15.27
C PRO A 230 4.63 17.59 -15.30
N ARG A 231 5.18 17.08 -14.19
CA ARG A 231 5.38 15.64 -14.00
C ARG A 231 4.14 15.04 -13.34
N LEU A 232 3.48 14.12 -14.04
CA LEU A 232 2.27 13.41 -13.59
C LEU A 232 2.50 11.92 -13.34
N THR A 233 3.66 11.37 -13.69
CA THR A 233 4.02 9.96 -13.54
C THR A 233 4.76 9.63 -12.24
N SER A 234 5.05 10.63 -11.41
CA SER A 234 5.73 10.42 -10.12
C SER A 234 5.33 11.47 -9.10
N ASP A 235 5.10 11.05 -7.86
CA ASP A 235 4.83 11.94 -6.72
C ASP A 235 6.10 12.59 -6.15
N GLY A 236 7.28 12.10 -6.57
CA GLY A 236 8.59 12.59 -6.14
C GLY A 236 9.00 12.16 -4.73
N VAL A 237 8.32 11.17 -4.15
CA VAL A 237 8.58 10.63 -2.82
C VAL A 237 9.13 9.20 -2.98
N GLY A 238 10.45 9.07 -2.87
CA GLY A 238 11.08 7.74 -2.88
C GLY A 238 10.91 7.00 -1.55
N LEU A 239 11.16 5.68 -1.58
CA LEU A 239 11.26 4.86 -0.37
C LEU A 239 12.45 5.30 0.49
N THR A 240 12.17 5.77 1.70
CA THR A 240 13.18 6.22 2.68
C THR A 240 13.50 5.17 3.75
N ALA A 241 12.62 4.18 3.92
CA ALA A 241 12.75 3.16 4.95
C ALA A 241 13.60 1.96 4.50
N ASP A 242 14.52 1.52 5.37
CA ASP A 242 15.24 0.25 5.21
C ASP A 242 14.35 -0.92 5.61
N ILE A 243 13.59 -1.46 4.66
CA ILE A 243 12.68 -2.58 4.92
C ILE A 243 13.47 -3.89 4.98
N THR A 244 13.32 -4.63 6.08
CA THR A 244 13.97 -5.93 6.24
C THR A 244 13.40 -6.96 5.28
N THR A 245 14.26 -7.84 4.76
CA THR A 245 13.83 -9.00 3.96
C THR A 245 13.47 -10.22 4.83
N THR A 246 13.43 -10.04 6.15
CA THR A 246 13.12 -11.09 7.13
C THR A 246 11.94 -10.63 7.99
N PHE A 247 10.99 -11.53 8.25
CA PHE A 247 9.82 -11.27 9.08
C PHE A 247 10.24 -10.66 10.44
N PRO A 248 9.56 -9.59 10.94
CA PRO A 248 8.27 -9.04 10.49
C PRO A 248 8.27 -8.12 9.26
N TYR A 249 9.34 -8.05 8.46
CA TYR A 249 9.43 -7.15 7.28
C TYR A 249 9.22 -5.67 7.64
N LEU A 250 9.68 -5.28 8.83
CA LEU A 250 9.58 -3.92 9.36
C LEU A 250 10.99 -3.33 9.45
N GLY A 251 11.17 -2.14 8.88
CA GLY A 251 12.33 -1.30 9.16
C GLY A 251 12.23 -0.68 10.56
N ALA A 252 13.33 -0.13 11.05
CA ALA A 252 13.28 0.74 12.23
C ALA A 252 12.33 1.93 11.92
N PRO A 253 11.44 2.33 12.85
CA PRO A 253 10.61 3.51 12.63
C PRO A 253 11.49 4.76 12.46
N GLU A 254 11.10 5.62 11.53
CA GLU A 254 11.74 6.93 11.27
C GLU A 254 11.50 7.94 12.39
#